data_AF-A0A9Q0UCV4-F1
#
_entry.id   AF-A0A9Q0UCV4-F1
#
_cell.length_a   1.000
_cell.length_b   1.000
_cell.length_c   1.000
_cell.angle_alpha   90.00
_cell.angle_beta   90.00
_cell.angle_gamma   90.00
#
_symmetry.space_group_name_H-M   'P 1'
#
loop_
_entity.id
_entity.type
_entity.pdbx_description
1 polymer ?
#
loop_
_entity_poly.entity_id
_entity_poly.type
_entity_poly.pdbx_seq_one_letter_code
_entity_poly.pdbx_strand_id
1 'polypeptide(L)'
;MEVICLSLSMVLSGLALAIGFFSFKHSSHGAKNLPPGSLGWPFFGETLGFLFGKPEKFVSDRMKKYSADIFKTRILGEETAVMCGPGGNKFLFSNEQKLFTAFRPHAMQKIFRSYQAAAPAQISREAESKILRSPGFLRPEALVRFLGKMDSITQLQMETYWEGKDEVKAFDLAKKLTLSLACHFFLGSDDPERIARLVRNFDDLTLGMHSIPVNVPGTAFYRANRAAAEIRKELRVVIDEKKADMSRGAQMQDILCHMILATDPFRKTHGRG
;
A
#
# COMPACT_ATOMS: atom_id res chain seq x y z
N MET A 1 4.25 55.60 1.75
CA MET A 1 3.00 54.84 1.50
C MET A 1 3.25 53.33 1.42
N GLU A 2 4.27 52.85 0.71
CA GLU A 2 4.53 51.41 0.52
C GLU A 2 4.78 50.62 1.82
N VAL A 3 5.54 51.18 2.77
CA VAL A 3 5.84 50.51 4.06
C VAL A 3 4.58 50.28 4.89
N ILE A 4 3.63 51.22 4.84
CA ILE A 4 2.35 51.11 5.56
C ILE A 4 1.48 50.01 4.91
N CYS A 5 1.42 49.96 3.57
CA CYS A 5 0.70 48.90 2.86
C CYS A 5 1.26 47.49 3.12
N LEU A 6 2.59 47.35 3.16
CA LEU A 6 3.25 46.06 3.49
C LEU A 6 3.00 45.64 4.94
N SER A 7 3.01 46.58 5.88
CA SER A 7 2.69 46.27 7.28
C SER A 7 1.23 45.85 7.45
N LEU A 8 0.30 46.50 6.75
CA LEU A 8 -1.12 46.21 6.81
C LEU A 8 -1.44 44.84 6.18
N SER A 9 -0.78 44.48 5.08
CA SER A 9 -0.96 43.18 4.44
C SER A 9 -0.44 42.01 5.29
N MET A 10 0.69 42.18 5.97
CA MET A 10 1.20 41.19 6.93
C MET A 10 0.25 41.01 8.13
N VAL A 11 -0.29 42.10 8.67
CA VAL A 11 -1.24 42.05 9.80
C VAL A 11 -2.54 41.37 9.37
N LEU A 12 -3.10 41.73 8.21
CA LEU A 12 -4.32 41.10 7.67
C LEU A 12 -4.13 39.62 7.36
N SER A 13 -2.97 39.23 6.82
CA SER A 13 -2.63 37.82 6.61
C SER A 13 -2.50 37.06 7.93
N GLY A 14 -1.84 37.65 8.93
CA GLY A 14 -1.75 37.09 10.28
C GLY A 14 -3.12 36.94 10.95
N LEU A 15 -4.00 37.94 10.81
CA LEU A 15 -5.36 37.90 11.35
C LEU A 15 -6.22 36.85 10.62
N ALA A 16 -6.10 36.73 9.30
CA ALA A 16 -6.81 35.72 8.52
C ALA A 16 -6.34 34.30 8.87
N LEU A 17 -5.03 34.10 9.08
CA LEU A 17 -4.48 32.83 9.56
C LEU A 17 -4.94 32.52 10.99
N ALA A 18 -4.99 33.53 11.88
CA ALA A 18 -5.49 33.37 13.24
C ALA A 18 -6.99 33.06 13.26
N ILE A 19 -7.82 33.80 12.51
CA ILE A 19 -9.27 33.58 12.39
C ILE A 19 -9.55 32.22 11.75
N GLY A 20 -8.78 31.82 10.73
CA GLY A 20 -8.83 30.48 10.18
C GLY A 20 -8.53 29.45 11.26
N PHE A 21 -7.40 29.58 11.96
CA PHE A 21 -6.98 28.67 13.02
C PHE A 21 -8.00 28.56 14.17
N PHE A 22 -8.57 29.67 14.63
CA PHE A 22 -9.57 29.70 15.69
C PHE A 22 -10.94 29.19 15.23
N SER A 23 -11.39 29.54 14.02
CA SER A 23 -12.62 29.01 13.42
C SER A 23 -12.54 27.50 13.19
N PHE A 24 -11.36 26.99 12.79
CA PHE A 24 -11.13 25.55 12.66
C PHE A 24 -11.03 24.83 14.00
N LYS A 25 -10.50 25.49 15.04
CA LYS A 25 -10.46 24.94 16.41
C LYS A 25 -11.87 24.86 17.04
N HIS A 26 -12.83 25.64 16.53
CA HIS A 26 -14.18 25.75 17.08
C HIS A 26 -15.25 24.84 16.42
N SER A 27 -14.89 24.02 15.42
CA SER A 27 -15.80 23.00 14.87
C SER A 27 -15.70 21.68 15.63
N SER A 28 -16.12 21.73 16.91
CA SER A 28 -16.56 20.54 17.64
C SER A 28 -18.00 20.78 18.11
N HIS A 29 -18.88 21.16 17.18
CA HIS A 29 -20.32 21.00 17.44
C HIS A 29 -20.63 19.51 17.41
N GLY A 30 -20.87 18.96 18.60
CA GLY A 30 -21.04 17.54 18.85
C GLY A 30 -22.16 16.93 18.03
N ALA A 31 -21.79 16.11 17.04
CA ALA A 31 -22.65 15.01 16.64
C ALA A 31 -22.73 14.07 17.86
N LYS A 32 -23.90 14.05 18.52
CA LYS A 32 -24.12 13.41 19.84
C LYS A 32 -23.78 11.91 19.90
N ASN A 33 -23.46 11.27 18.77
CA ASN A 33 -23.24 9.83 18.64
C ASN A 33 -21.90 9.43 18.01
N LEU A 34 -20.89 10.32 17.94
CA LEU A 34 -19.56 9.93 17.43
C LEU A 34 -18.64 9.41 18.54
N PRO A 35 -17.67 8.52 18.20
CA PRO A 35 -16.66 8.09 19.17
C PRO A 35 -15.90 9.27 19.79
N PRO A 36 -15.41 9.13 21.03
CA PRO A 36 -14.54 10.13 21.65
C PRO A 36 -13.22 10.23 20.87
N GLY A 37 -12.59 11.41 20.85
CA GLY A 37 -11.31 11.59 20.15
C GLY A 37 -11.13 12.96 19.55
N SER A 38 -9.97 13.19 18.92
CA SER A 38 -9.59 14.44 18.27
C SER A 38 -9.30 14.21 16.79
N LEU A 39 -9.85 15.06 15.93
CA LEU A 39 -9.49 15.05 14.50
C LEU A 39 -8.14 15.73 14.22
N GLY A 40 -7.43 16.22 15.24
CA GLY A 40 -6.11 16.83 15.07
C GLY A 40 -6.11 18.13 14.26
N TRP A 41 -5.04 18.36 13.52
CA TRP A 41 -4.84 19.58 12.71
C TRP A 41 -5.77 19.59 11.47
N PRO A 42 -6.19 20.76 10.96
CA PRO A 42 -6.98 20.83 9.73
C PRO A 42 -6.28 20.10 8.57
N PHE A 43 -7.02 19.33 7.76
CA PHE A 43 -6.52 18.52 6.63
C PHE A 43 -5.59 17.33 6.99
N PHE A 44 -4.52 17.53 7.77
CA PHE A 44 -3.54 16.47 8.08
C PHE A 44 -3.87 15.64 9.31
N GLY A 45 -4.77 16.14 10.16
CA GLY A 45 -5.18 15.49 11.38
C GLY A 45 -4.01 15.17 12.30
N GLU A 46 -3.87 13.89 12.64
CA GLU A 46 -2.81 13.35 13.48
C GLU A 46 -1.82 12.47 12.68
N THR A 47 -1.85 12.56 11.34
CA THR A 47 -1.08 11.70 10.42
C THR A 47 0.42 11.66 10.72
N LEU A 48 1.04 12.80 11.04
CA LEU A 48 2.48 12.86 11.35
C LEU A 48 2.82 12.08 12.63
N GLY A 49 1.99 12.22 13.66
CA GLY A 49 2.15 11.47 14.90
C GLY A 49 1.97 9.97 14.69
N PHE A 50 1.05 9.58 13.80
CA PHE A 50 0.83 8.18 13.45
C PHE A 50 2.01 7.59 12.66
N LEU A 51 2.48 8.27 11.61
CA LEU A 51 3.55 7.76 10.74
C LEU A 51 4.94 7.81 11.36
N PHE A 52 5.26 8.86 12.13
CA PHE A 52 6.62 9.11 12.64
C PHE A 52 6.76 8.87 14.15
N GLY A 53 5.66 8.75 14.91
CA GLY A 53 5.67 8.65 16.38
C GLY A 53 5.59 7.23 16.95
N LYS A 54 5.68 6.19 16.11
CA LYS A 54 5.34 4.77 16.36
C LYS A 54 3.82 4.53 16.42
N PRO A 55 3.23 3.81 15.44
CA PRO A 55 1.79 3.55 15.39
C PRO A 55 1.22 2.90 16.65
N GLU A 56 1.96 1.98 17.28
CA GLU A 56 1.50 1.23 18.46
C GLU A 56 1.35 2.16 19.67
N LYS A 57 2.34 3.04 19.87
CA LYS A 57 2.29 4.06 20.91
C LYS A 57 1.18 5.06 20.62
N PHE A 58 1.07 5.50 19.36
CA PHE A 58 0.00 6.39 18.93
C PHE A 58 -1.36 5.84 19.36
N VAL A 59 -1.66 4.58 19.02
CA VAL A 59 -2.93 3.92 19.35
C VAL A 59 -3.09 3.75 20.87
N SER A 60 -2.05 3.26 21.56
CA SER A 60 -2.10 3.04 23.02
C SER A 60 -2.39 4.34 23.80
N ASP A 61 -1.77 5.45 23.41
CA ASP A 61 -1.98 6.74 24.07
C ASP A 61 -3.41 7.26 23.85
N ARG A 62 -4.01 7.05 22.66
CA ARG A 62 -5.43 7.40 22.40
C ARG A 62 -6.37 6.48 23.16
N MET A 63 -6.05 5.19 23.25
CA MET A 63 -6.86 4.25 24.03
C MET A 63 -6.96 4.68 25.50
N LYS A 64 -5.82 5.07 26.10
CA LYS A 64 -5.78 5.56 27.49
C LYS A 64 -6.49 6.90 27.67
N LYS A 65 -6.38 7.80 26.69
CA LYS A 65 -6.91 9.16 26.77
C LYS A 65 -8.41 9.27 26.48
N TYR A 66 -8.91 8.49 25.51
CA TYR A 66 -10.26 8.66 24.98
C TYR A 66 -11.16 7.48 25.31
N SER A 67 -10.77 6.26 24.95
CA SER A 67 -11.52 5.03 25.25
C SER A 67 -10.70 3.81 24.86
N ALA A 68 -10.73 2.76 25.69
CA ALA A 68 -10.07 1.50 25.44
C ALA A 68 -10.68 0.70 24.27
N ASP A 69 -11.92 1.02 23.87
CA ASP A 69 -12.68 0.23 22.90
C ASP A 69 -12.77 0.90 21.53
N ILE A 70 -12.94 2.23 21.48
CA ILE A 70 -13.10 2.96 20.23
C ILE A 70 -12.78 4.45 20.37
N PHE A 71 -12.04 5.01 19.42
CA PHE A 71 -11.83 6.46 19.35
C PHE A 71 -11.86 6.98 17.91
N LYS A 72 -12.08 8.28 17.73
CA LYS A 72 -11.97 8.96 16.43
C LYS A 72 -10.65 9.71 16.29
N THR A 73 -10.11 9.72 15.08
CA THR A 73 -8.94 10.51 14.68
C THR A 73 -9.06 10.93 13.21
N ARG A 74 -8.08 11.66 12.69
CA ARG A 74 -7.90 11.84 11.26
C ARG A 74 -6.48 11.43 10.87
N ILE A 75 -6.35 10.42 10.01
CA ILE A 75 -5.08 9.89 9.54
C ILE A 75 -5.11 9.73 8.02
N LEU A 76 -4.00 10.06 7.35
CA LEU A 76 -3.88 10.01 5.89
C LEU A 76 -4.96 10.81 5.13
N GLY A 77 -5.48 11.87 5.75
CA GLY A 77 -6.54 12.72 5.21
C GLY A 77 -7.97 12.26 5.54
N GLU A 78 -8.14 11.09 6.16
CA GLU A 78 -9.45 10.47 6.39
C GLU A 78 -9.90 10.58 7.84
N GLU A 79 -11.16 10.96 8.07
CA GLU A 79 -11.80 10.82 9.37
C GLU A 79 -11.98 9.32 9.68
N THR A 80 -11.35 8.87 10.76
CA THR A 80 -11.16 7.45 11.06
C THR A 80 -11.69 7.14 12.44
N ALA A 81 -12.60 6.17 12.53
CA ALA A 81 -12.93 5.50 13.79
C ALA A 81 -12.01 4.28 13.96
N VAL A 82 -11.20 4.28 15.02
CA VAL A 82 -10.29 3.19 15.35
C VAL A 82 -10.96 2.30 16.39
N MET A 83 -11.37 1.10 15.96
CA MET A 83 -11.85 0.06 16.86
C MET A 83 -10.66 -0.64 17.51
N CYS A 84 -10.74 -0.84 18.81
CA CYS A 84 -9.65 -1.36 19.61
C CYS A 84 -10.00 -2.70 20.25
N GLY A 85 -8.96 -3.47 20.59
CA GLY A 85 -9.09 -4.73 21.29
C GLY A 85 -9.76 -5.87 20.51
N PRO A 86 -9.86 -7.06 21.13
CA PRO A 86 -10.39 -8.25 20.46
C PRO A 86 -11.86 -8.10 20.04
N GLY A 87 -12.69 -7.43 20.85
CA GLY A 87 -14.11 -7.20 20.55
C GLY A 87 -14.33 -6.34 19.31
N GLY A 88 -13.63 -5.20 19.23
CA GLY A 88 -13.67 -4.31 18.07
C GLY A 88 -13.17 -4.98 16.80
N ASN A 89 -12.04 -5.69 16.89
CA ASN A 89 -11.49 -6.46 15.76
C ASN A 89 -12.48 -7.52 15.27
N LYS A 90 -13.08 -8.31 16.19
CA LYS A 90 -14.08 -9.32 15.84
C LYS A 90 -15.29 -8.69 15.13
N PHE A 91 -15.78 -7.56 15.63
CA PHE A 91 -16.89 -6.84 15.01
C PHE A 91 -16.56 -6.37 13.59
N LEU A 92 -15.37 -5.78 13.38
CA LEU A 92 -14.93 -5.33 12.06
C LEU A 92 -14.80 -6.50 11.06
N PHE A 93 -14.07 -7.55 11.43
CA PHE A 93 -13.76 -8.67 10.53
C PHE A 93 -14.94 -9.62 10.29
N SER A 94 -15.89 -9.73 11.23
CA SER A 94 -17.09 -10.58 11.04
C SER A 94 -18.17 -9.92 10.18
N ASN A 95 -18.06 -8.61 9.93
CA ASN A 95 -19.03 -7.80 9.19
C ASN A 95 -18.46 -7.20 7.90
N GLU A 96 -17.32 -7.71 7.43
CA GLU A 96 -16.77 -7.35 6.12
C GLU A 96 -17.78 -7.67 5.00
N GLN A 97 -17.93 -6.76 4.04
CA GLN A 97 -18.92 -6.77 2.95
C GLN A 97 -20.39 -6.69 3.39
N LYS A 98 -20.69 -6.62 4.70
CA LYS A 98 -22.05 -6.40 5.24
C LYS A 98 -22.22 -4.98 5.76
N LEU A 99 -21.32 -4.56 6.64
CA LEU A 99 -21.30 -3.23 7.25
C LEU A 99 -20.06 -2.42 6.82
N PHE A 100 -18.98 -3.11 6.42
CA PHE A 100 -17.70 -2.50 6.09
C PHE A 100 -17.21 -2.94 4.73
N THR A 101 -16.54 -2.05 4.01
CA THR A 101 -15.80 -2.37 2.79
C THR A 101 -14.32 -2.07 2.99
N ALA A 102 -13.46 -2.83 2.32
CA ALA A 102 -12.02 -2.59 2.39
C ALA A 102 -11.68 -1.24 1.76
N PHE A 103 -11.14 -0.34 2.58
CA PHE A 103 -10.58 0.94 2.14
C PHE A 103 -9.07 0.81 1.95
N ARG A 104 -8.54 1.49 0.92
CA ARG A 104 -7.10 1.65 0.71
C ARG A 104 -6.78 3.14 0.69
N PRO A 105 -5.67 3.62 1.27
CA PRO A 105 -5.31 5.04 1.22
C PRO A 105 -5.28 5.59 -0.20
N HIS A 106 -5.67 6.84 -0.40
CA HIS A 106 -5.71 7.45 -1.73
C HIS A 106 -4.36 7.42 -2.45
N ALA A 107 -3.25 7.56 -1.73
CA ALA A 107 -1.93 7.42 -2.32
C ALA A 107 -1.69 6.01 -2.88
N MET A 108 -2.01 4.97 -2.09
CA MET A 108 -1.96 3.58 -2.54
C MET A 108 -2.88 3.34 -3.76
N GLN A 109 -4.11 3.85 -3.74
CA GLN A 109 -5.03 3.73 -4.87
C GLN A 109 -4.46 4.37 -6.13
N LYS A 110 -3.94 5.61 -6.04
CA LYS A 110 -3.36 6.32 -7.18
C LYS A 110 -2.10 5.64 -7.69
N ILE A 111 -1.25 5.13 -6.80
CA ILE A 111 -0.03 4.40 -7.17
C ILE A 111 -0.38 3.12 -7.90
N PHE A 112 -1.35 2.32 -7.43
CA PHE A 112 -1.72 1.07 -8.10
C PHE A 112 -2.58 1.25 -9.35
N ARG A 113 -3.53 2.20 -9.33
CA ARG A 113 -4.41 2.50 -10.48
C ARG A 113 -3.75 3.41 -11.52
N SER A 114 -2.60 4.01 -11.22
CA SER A 114 -1.87 5.00 -12.03
C SER A 114 -2.76 5.80 -12.98
N TYR A 115 -3.56 6.72 -12.42
CA TYR A 115 -4.20 7.83 -13.13
C TYR A 115 -4.84 7.48 -14.50
N GLN A 116 -5.63 6.40 -14.56
CA GLN A 116 -6.55 6.18 -15.66
C GLN A 116 -7.96 6.00 -15.09
N ALA A 117 -8.88 6.89 -15.49
CA ALA A 117 -10.28 6.95 -15.06
C ALA A 117 -11.10 5.68 -15.42
N ALA A 118 -10.47 4.70 -16.07
CA ALA A 118 -11.09 3.49 -16.61
C ALA A 118 -10.66 2.19 -15.90
N ALA A 119 -9.94 2.26 -14.77
CA ALA A 119 -9.67 1.04 -13.99
C ALA A 119 -10.99 0.52 -13.40
N PRO A 120 -11.41 -0.74 -13.68
CA PRO A 120 -12.69 -1.24 -13.23
C PRO A 120 -12.90 -1.10 -11.72
N ALA A 121 -14.19 -1.02 -11.36
CA ALA A 121 -14.68 -1.08 -9.99
C ALA A 121 -14.10 -2.31 -9.27
N GLN A 122 -14.05 -2.22 -7.93
CA GLN A 122 -13.59 -3.26 -7.01
C GLN A 122 -13.69 -4.68 -7.60
N ILE A 123 -12.56 -5.37 -7.72
CA ILE A 123 -12.57 -6.80 -8.00
C ILE A 123 -13.40 -7.43 -6.89
N SER A 124 -14.46 -8.17 -7.26
CA SER A 124 -15.33 -8.77 -6.25
C SER A 124 -14.53 -9.79 -5.43
N ARG A 125 -14.89 -9.98 -4.16
CA ARG A 125 -14.22 -10.96 -3.29
C ARG A 125 -14.29 -12.37 -3.87
N GLU A 126 -15.34 -12.67 -4.62
CA GLU A 126 -15.53 -13.93 -5.32
C GLU A 126 -14.50 -14.08 -6.44
N ALA A 127 -14.24 -13.01 -7.21
CA ALA A 127 -13.19 -13.00 -8.22
C ALA A 127 -11.78 -13.09 -7.61
N GLU A 128 -11.49 -12.34 -6.55
CA GLU A 128 -10.21 -12.45 -5.82
C GLU A 128 -10.02 -13.85 -5.22
N SER A 129 -11.02 -14.36 -4.49
CA SER A 129 -10.94 -15.70 -3.88
C SER A 129 -10.82 -16.81 -4.92
N LYS A 130 -11.43 -16.67 -6.09
CA LYS A 130 -11.29 -17.61 -7.20
C LYS A 130 -9.87 -17.61 -7.75
N ILE A 131 -9.22 -16.45 -7.87
CA ILE A 131 -7.81 -16.34 -8.26
C ILE A 131 -6.92 -16.96 -7.17
N LEU A 132 -7.11 -16.61 -5.90
CA LEU A 132 -6.33 -17.12 -4.78
C LEU A 132 -6.44 -18.65 -4.63
N ARG A 133 -7.63 -19.22 -4.93
CA ARG A 133 -7.92 -20.65 -4.86
C ARG A 133 -7.63 -21.39 -6.17
N SER A 134 -7.16 -20.69 -7.22
CA SER A 134 -6.81 -21.32 -8.48
C SER A 134 -5.65 -22.31 -8.29
N PRO A 135 -5.63 -23.43 -9.05
CA PRO A 135 -4.49 -24.34 -9.03
C PRO A 135 -3.21 -23.59 -9.38
N GLY A 136 -2.15 -23.74 -8.55
CA GLY A 136 -0.86 -23.08 -8.76
C GLY A 136 -0.66 -21.76 -7.99
N PHE A 137 -1.64 -21.30 -7.21
CA PHE A 137 -1.53 -20.07 -6.41
C PHE A 137 -1.12 -20.36 -4.95
N LEU A 138 -2.07 -20.37 -3.99
CA LEU A 138 -1.80 -20.55 -2.54
C LEU A 138 -2.36 -21.87 -1.99
N ARG A 139 -2.46 -22.91 -2.82
CA ARG A 139 -2.81 -24.25 -2.32
C ARG A 139 -1.58 -24.95 -1.74
N PRO A 140 -1.72 -25.79 -0.70
CA PRO A 140 -0.60 -26.53 -0.12
C PRO A 140 0.24 -27.27 -1.18
N GLU A 141 -0.40 -27.89 -2.17
CA GLU A 141 0.29 -28.65 -3.22
C GLU A 141 1.12 -27.75 -4.15
N ALA A 142 0.68 -26.52 -4.37
CA ALA A 142 1.45 -25.52 -5.11
C ALA A 142 2.63 -25.03 -4.27
N LEU A 143 2.43 -24.75 -2.99
CA LEU A 143 3.48 -24.31 -2.07
C LEU A 143 4.62 -25.33 -1.96
N VAL A 144 4.31 -26.63 -1.92
CA VAL A 144 5.31 -27.71 -1.88
C VAL A 144 6.24 -27.67 -3.10
N ARG A 145 5.74 -27.31 -4.29
CA ARG A 145 6.55 -27.20 -5.51
C ARG A 145 7.58 -26.07 -5.43
N PHE A 146 7.29 -25.02 -4.67
CA PHE A 146 8.21 -23.90 -4.49
C PHE A 146 9.29 -24.17 -3.44
N LEU A 147 9.09 -25.13 -2.52
CA LEU A 147 10.02 -25.37 -1.41
C LEU A 147 11.45 -25.62 -1.85
N GLY A 148 11.67 -26.49 -2.84
CA GLY A 148 13.03 -26.80 -3.30
C GLY A 148 13.75 -25.56 -3.82
N LYS A 149 13.04 -24.71 -4.56
CA LYS A 149 13.63 -23.48 -5.09
C LYS A 149 13.79 -22.40 -4.03
N MET A 150 12.85 -22.30 -3.08
CA MET A 150 12.98 -21.43 -1.92
C MET A 150 14.22 -21.77 -1.09
N ASP A 151 14.47 -23.05 -0.87
CA ASP A 151 15.64 -23.55 -0.14
C ASP A 151 16.93 -23.20 -0.88
N SER A 152 17.02 -23.51 -2.18
CA SER A 152 18.19 -23.16 -3.00
C SER A 152 18.46 -21.66 -3.06
N ILE A 153 17.43 -20.81 -3.22
CA ILE A 153 17.59 -19.35 -3.20
C ILE A 153 18.07 -18.89 -1.82
N THR A 154 17.54 -19.48 -0.75
CA THR A 154 17.93 -19.14 0.62
C THR A 154 19.40 -19.49 0.87
N GLN A 155 19.82 -20.72 0.55
CA GLN A 155 21.21 -21.16 0.69
C GLN A 155 22.17 -20.25 -0.09
N LEU A 156 21.89 -19.99 -1.37
CA LEU A 156 22.71 -19.11 -2.20
C LEU A 156 22.85 -17.70 -1.59
N GLN A 157 21.77 -17.14 -1.03
CA GLN A 157 21.82 -15.82 -0.39
C GLN A 157 22.61 -15.86 0.93
N MET A 158 22.51 -16.94 1.71
CA MET A 158 23.32 -17.11 2.92
C MET A 158 24.81 -17.20 2.57
N GLU A 159 25.18 -18.06 1.61
CA GLU A 159 26.56 -18.21 1.12
C GLU A 159 27.11 -16.87 0.60
N THR A 160 26.33 -16.15 -0.22
CA THR A 160 26.79 -14.91 -0.86
C THR A 160 26.91 -13.74 0.12
N TYR A 161 25.95 -13.60 1.05
CA TYR A 161 25.79 -12.37 1.82
C TYR A 161 26.06 -12.51 3.31
N TRP A 162 26.10 -13.71 3.86
CA TRP A 162 26.33 -13.96 5.28
C TRP A 162 27.61 -14.73 5.53
N GLU A 163 27.80 -15.87 4.88
CA GLU A 163 28.89 -16.79 5.22
C GLU A 163 30.27 -16.09 5.21
N GLY A 164 31.07 -16.37 6.24
CA GLY A 164 32.38 -15.75 6.45
C GLY A 164 32.37 -14.28 6.91
N LYS A 165 31.21 -13.72 7.29
CA LYS A 165 31.10 -12.36 7.85
C LYS A 165 30.80 -12.37 9.34
N ASP A 166 31.53 -11.55 10.08
CA ASP A 166 31.30 -11.34 11.51
C ASP A 166 30.04 -10.52 11.80
N GLU A 167 29.63 -9.66 10.86
CA GLU A 167 28.44 -8.81 10.98
C GLU A 167 27.62 -8.78 9.68
N VAL A 168 26.30 -8.81 9.81
CA VAL A 168 25.35 -8.73 8.69
C VAL A 168 24.22 -7.75 8.98
N LYS A 169 23.80 -7.00 7.95
CA LYS A 169 22.60 -6.17 8.00
C LYS A 169 21.35 -7.04 7.81
N ALA A 170 20.81 -7.55 8.91
CA ALA A 170 19.69 -8.50 8.90
C ALA A 170 18.47 -8.01 8.09
N PHE A 171 18.11 -6.73 8.22
CA PHE A 171 16.98 -6.15 7.47
C PHE A 171 17.22 -6.18 5.95
N ASP A 172 18.41 -5.77 5.50
CA ASP A 172 18.75 -5.75 4.08
C ASP A 172 18.79 -7.17 3.51
N LEU A 173 19.32 -8.12 4.27
CA LEU A 173 19.37 -9.54 3.89
C LEU A 173 17.96 -10.13 3.77
N ALA A 174 17.13 -9.96 4.80
CA ALA A 174 15.75 -10.46 4.81
C ALA A 174 14.92 -9.85 3.67
N LYS A 175 15.07 -8.54 3.42
CA LYS A 175 14.41 -7.84 2.33
C LYS A 175 14.84 -8.36 0.96
N LYS A 176 16.15 -8.55 0.73
CA LYS A 176 16.65 -9.13 -0.53
C LYS A 176 16.12 -10.55 -0.74
N LEU A 177 16.18 -11.39 0.29
CA LEU A 177 15.69 -12.76 0.22
C LEU A 177 14.19 -12.79 -0.11
N THR A 178 13.37 -12.09 0.67
CA THR A 178 11.90 -12.07 0.48
C THR A 178 11.48 -11.53 -0.88
N LEU A 179 12.13 -10.47 -1.38
CA LEU A 179 11.84 -9.93 -2.71
C LEU A 179 12.35 -10.84 -3.84
N SER A 180 13.47 -11.53 -3.67
CA SER A 180 13.96 -12.51 -4.64
C SER A 180 13.00 -13.70 -4.75
N LEU A 181 12.56 -14.23 -3.59
CA LEU A 181 11.54 -15.27 -3.53
C LEU A 181 10.22 -14.80 -4.14
N ALA A 182 9.80 -13.55 -3.89
CA ALA A 182 8.61 -12.99 -4.51
C ALA A 182 8.74 -12.88 -6.04
N CYS A 183 9.89 -12.45 -6.56
CA CYS A 183 10.13 -12.40 -8.01
C CYS A 183 10.09 -13.81 -8.64
N HIS A 184 10.69 -14.80 -7.96
CA HIS A 184 10.59 -16.19 -8.40
C HIS A 184 9.13 -16.69 -8.39
N PHE A 185 8.45 -16.56 -7.24
CA PHE A 185 7.10 -17.10 -7.04
C PHE A 185 6.04 -16.42 -7.92
N PHE A 186 6.09 -15.09 -8.02
CA PHE A 186 5.10 -14.32 -8.78
C PHE A 186 5.42 -14.22 -10.25
N LEU A 187 6.68 -14.05 -10.63
CA LEU A 187 7.08 -13.74 -12.02
C LEU A 187 7.82 -14.89 -12.69
N GLY A 188 8.18 -15.95 -11.95
CA GLY A 188 9.01 -17.05 -12.45
C GLY A 188 10.38 -16.55 -12.92
N SER A 189 10.96 -15.55 -12.24
CA SER A 189 12.22 -14.92 -12.63
C SER A 189 13.30 -15.14 -11.57
N ASP A 190 14.41 -15.73 -12.01
CA ASP A 190 15.63 -15.93 -11.22
C ASP A 190 16.78 -15.00 -11.67
N ASP A 191 16.53 -14.13 -12.65
CA ASP A 191 17.55 -13.21 -13.19
C ASP A 191 17.96 -12.19 -12.12
N PRO A 192 19.22 -12.23 -11.62
CA PRO A 192 19.68 -11.32 -10.57
C PRO A 192 19.58 -9.85 -10.98
N GLU A 193 19.76 -9.52 -12.26
CA GLU A 193 19.70 -8.14 -12.73
C GLU A 193 18.27 -7.61 -12.75
N ARG A 194 17.32 -8.38 -13.29
CA ARG A 194 15.89 -8.05 -13.24
C ARG A 194 15.40 -7.93 -11.79
N ILE A 195 15.77 -8.86 -10.93
CA ILE A 195 15.43 -8.81 -9.50
C ILE A 195 15.96 -7.51 -8.89
N ALA A 196 17.23 -7.16 -9.13
CA ALA A 196 17.81 -5.92 -8.61
C ALA A 196 17.09 -4.66 -9.12
N ARG A 197 16.70 -4.61 -10.42
CA ARG A 197 15.91 -3.51 -10.99
C ARG A 197 14.54 -3.37 -10.33
N LEU A 198 13.85 -4.48 -10.08
CA LEU A 198 12.56 -4.48 -9.40
C LEU A 198 12.71 -4.04 -7.93
N VAL A 199 13.61 -4.69 -7.19
CA VAL A 199 13.89 -4.46 -5.75
C VAL A 199 14.22 -3.00 -5.45
N ARG A 200 15.04 -2.35 -6.29
CA ARG A 200 15.45 -0.95 -6.10
C ARG A 200 14.27 0.03 -6.02
N ASN A 201 13.16 -0.29 -6.68
CA ASN A 201 11.98 0.57 -6.73
C ASN A 201 11.02 0.35 -5.53
N PHE A 202 11.17 -0.72 -4.75
CA PHE A 202 10.22 -1.08 -3.69
C PHE A 202 10.22 -0.13 -2.50
N ASP A 203 11.35 0.49 -2.16
CA ASP A 203 11.42 1.43 -1.03
C ASP A 203 10.59 2.68 -1.28
N ASP A 204 10.82 3.32 -2.44
CA ASP A 204 10.06 4.49 -2.84
C ASP A 204 8.57 4.15 -2.99
N LEU A 205 8.24 2.97 -3.53
CA LEU A 205 6.86 2.51 -3.62
C LEU A 205 6.21 2.38 -2.23
N THR A 206 6.88 1.70 -1.30
CA THR A 206 6.37 1.42 0.06
C THR A 206 6.13 2.70 0.85
N LEU A 207 7.08 3.64 0.77
CA LEU A 207 6.95 4.95 1.40
C LEU A 207 5.82 5.78 0.76
N GLY A 208 5.72 5.77 -0.57
CA GLY A 208 4.69 6.53 -1.28
C GLY A 208 3.26 6.08 -1.01
N MET A 209 3.02 4.78 -0.82
CA MET A 209 1.69 4.24 -0.55
C MET A 209 1.04 4.79 0.72
N HIS A 210 1.86 5.22 1.69
CA HIS A 210 1.43 5.76 2.99
C HIS A 210 1.67 7.28 3.09
N SER A 211 1.90 7.95 1.97
CA SER A 211 2.16 9.38 1.93
C SER A 211 0.90 10.20 1.57
N ILE A 212 1.00 11.51 1.70
CA ILE A 212 0.00 12.42 1.15
C ILE A 212 0.17 12.45 -0.38
N PRO A 213 -0.90 12.30 -1.18
CA PRO A 213 -0.82 12.10 -2.63
C PRO A 213 -0.54 13.39 -3.43
N VAL A 214 0.55 14.09 -3.09
CA VAL A 214 1.04 15.31 -3.74
C VAL A 214 2.18 14.96 -4.69
N ASN A 215 1.91 15.04 -6.00
CA ASN A 215 2.85 14.63 -7.06
C ASN A 215 3.75 15.79 -7.52
N VAL A 216 4.68 16.21 -6.65
CA VAL A 216 5.62 17.31 -6.92
C VAL A 216 7.05 16.78 -6.73
N PRO A 217 8.03 17.16 -7.57
CA PRO A 217 9.43 16.75 -7.40
C PRO A 217 9.92 16.94 -5.96
N GLY A 218 10.55 15.91 -5.41
CA GLY A 218 11.03 15.87 -4.02
C GLY A 218 10.10 15.17 -3.02
N THR A 219 8.80 15.02 -3.33
CA THR A 219 7.87 14.31 -2.42
C THR A 219 8.05 12.78 -2.51
N ALA A 220 7.70 12.07 -1.43
CA ALA A 220 7.66 10.61 -1.42
C ALA A 220 6.69 10.05 -2.48
N PHE A 221 5.52 10.68 -2.62
CA PHE A 221 4.53 10.29 -3.62
C PHE A 221 5.05 10.45 -5.07
N TYR A 222 5.82 11.48 -5.36
CA TYR A 222 6.43 11.68 -6.68
C TYR A 222 7.42 10.56 -7.02
N ARG A 223 8.34 10.23 -6.09
CA ARG A 223 9.29 9.13 -6.30
C ARG A 223 8.57 7.80 -6.47
N ALA A 224 7.54 7.54 -5.67
CA ALA A 224 6.74 6.33 -5.78
C ALA A 224 6.01 6.19 -7.11
N ASN A 225 5.49 7.28 -7.69
CA ASN A 225 4.89 7.23 -9.03
C ASN A 225 5.92 6.86 -10.10
N ARG A 226 7.14 7.39 -10.02
CA ARG A 226 8.23 7.01 -10.93
C ARG A 226 8.64 5.55 -10.75
N ALA A 227 8.85 5.12 -9.51
CA ALA A 227 9.14 3.72 -9.19
C ALA A 227 8.06 2.76 -9.72
N ALA A 228 6.78 3.11 -9.55
CA ALA A 228 5.66 2.34 -10.07
C ALA A 228 5.61 2.32 -11.60
N ALA A 229 6.02 3.39 -12.29
CA ALA A 229 6.11 3.41 -13.74
C ALA A 229 7.22 2.47 -14.26
N GLU A 230 8.39 2.46 -13.61
CA GLU A 230 9.49 1.56 -13.95
C GLU A 230 9.12 0.09 -13.70
N ILE A 231 8.51 -0.22 -12.54
CA ILE A 231 8.04 -1.59 -12.25
C ILE A 231 7.03 -2.06 -13.30
N ARG A 232 6.07 -1.20 -13.70
CA ARG A 232 5.12 -1.55 -14.77
C ARG A 232 5.79 -1.83 -16.10
N LYS A 233 6.84 -1.07 -16.44
CA LYS A 233 7.61 -1.29 -17.67
C LYS A 233 8.24 -2.67 -17.66
N GLU A 234 8.91 -3.05 -16.58
CA GLU A 234 9.51 -4.38 -16.44
C GLU A 234 8.43 -5.47 -16.47
N LEU A 235 7.31 -5.30 -15.74
CA LEU A 235 6.22 -6.28 -15.73
C LEU A 235 5.60 -6.51 -17.12
N ARG A 236 5.48 -5.48 -17.96
CA ARG A 236 5.02 -5.66 -19.35
C ARG A 236 5.97 -6.55 -20.15
N VAL A 237 7.28 -6.34 -20.01
CA VAL A 237 8.29 -7.19 -20.66
C VAL A 237 8.13 -8.64 -20.21
N VAL A 238 8.00 -8.89 -18.90
CA VAL A 238 7.80 -10.25 -18.38
C VAL A 238 6.49 -10.86 -18.92
N ILE A 239 5.40 -10.11 -18.97
CA ILE A 239 4.12 -10.60 -19.49
C ILE A 239 4.25 -11.03 -20.95
N ASP A 240 4.94 -10.24 -21.77
CA ASP A 240 5.10 -10.55 -23.20
C ASP A 240 6.03 -11.75 -23.42
N GLU A 241 7.12 -11.87 -22.66
CA GLU A 241 7.98 -13.08 -22.63
C GLU A 241 7.16 -14.33 -22.28
N LYS A 242 6.37 -14.27 -21.19
CA LYS A 242 5.55 -15.40 -20.74
C LYS A 242 4.52 -15.80 -21.78
N LYS A 243 3.84 -14.84 -22.42
CA LYS A 243 2.90 -15.14 -23.52
C LYS A 243 3.59 -15.83 -24.69
N ALA A 244 4.79 -15.39 -25.06
CA ALA A 244 5.57 -16.02 -26.12
C ALA A 244 5.98 -17.45 -25.75
N ASP A 245 6.46 -17.68 -24.52
CA ASP A 245 6.82 -19.02 -24.02
C ASP A 245 5.62 -19.96 -23.99
N MET A 246 4.48 -19.48 -23.52
CA MET A 246 3.23 -20.26 -23.50
C MET A 246 2.77 -20.62 -24.92
N SER A 247 2.93 -19.71 -25.89
CA SER A 247 2.63 -20.01 -27.30
C SER A 247 3.52 -21.09 -27.90
N ARG A 248 4.72 -21.28 -27.34
CA ARG A 248 5.67 -22.34 -27.68
C ARG A 248 5.46 -23.64 -26.88
N GLY A 249 4.44 -23.70 -26.01
CA GLY A 249 4.10 -24.89 -25.23
C GLY A 249 4.84 -25.00 -23.88
N ALA A 250 5.48 -23.93 -23.39
CA ALA A 250 6.11 -23.94 -22.08
C ALA A 250 5.08 -24.18 -20.96
N GLN A 251 5.49 -24.95 -19.95
CA GLN A 251 4.64 -25.27 -18.81
C GLN A 251 4.50 -24.06 -17.86
N MET A 252 3.28 -23.84 -17.38
CA MET A 252 2.95 -22.76 -16.44
C MET A 252 3.36 -23.18 -15.04
N GLN A 253 4.25 -22.41 -14.42
CA GLN A 253 4.79 -22.73 -13.08
C GLN A 253 4.66 -21.59 -12.08
N ASP A 254 4.60 -20.34 -12.56
CA ASP A 254 4.48 -19.15 -11.72
C ASP A 254 3.07 -18.54 -11.72
N ILE A 255 2.81 -17.70 -10.73
CA ILE A 255 1.50 -17.06 -10.57
C ILE A 255 1.13 -16.18 -11.75
N LEU A 256 2.08 -15.45 -12.35
CA LEU A 256 1.79 -14.57 -13.48
C LEU A 256 1.26 -15.36 -14.68
N CYS A 257 1.81 -16.55 -14.96
CA CYS A 257 1.26 -17.47 -15.96
C CYS A 257 -0.22 -17.78 -15.69
N HIS A 258 -0.56 -18.10 -14.44
CA HIS A 258 -1.94 -18.38 -14.06
C HIS A 258 -2.84 -17.14 -14.19
N MET A 259 -2.34 -15.94 -13.86
CA MET A 259 -3.07 -14.69 -13.99
C MET A 259 -3.30 -14.28 -15.45
N ILE A 260 -2.36 -14.55 -16.35
CA ILE A 260 -2.51 -14.28 -17.80
C ILE A 260 -3.67 -15.10 -18.40
N LEU A 261 -3.90 -16.31 -17.90
CA LEU A 261 -4.96 -17.22 -18.37
C LEU A 261 -6.29 -17.02 -17.67
N ALA A 262 -6.26 -16.48 -16.45
CA ALA A 262 -7.47 -16.16 -15.71
C ALA A 262 -8.30 -15.18 -16.55
N THR A 263 -9.39 -15.69 -17.11
CA THR A 263 -10.22 -14.92 -18.03
C THR A 263 -10.90 -13.81 -17.26
N ASP A 264 -10.76 -12.58 -17.74
CA ASP A 264 -11.53 -11.44 -17.23
C ASP A 264 -13.03 -11.69 -17.53
N PRO A 265 -13.89 -11.87 -16.52
CA PRO A 265 -15.33 -12.01 -16.74
C PRO A 265 -15.95 -10.77 -17.41
N PHE A 266 -15.30 -9.60 -17.33
CA PHE A 266 -15.77 -8.34 -17.95
C PHE A 266 -15.40 -8.22 -19.43
N ARG A 267 -14.44 -9.02 -19.95
CA ARG A 267 -14.11 -8.99 -21.39
C ARG A 267 -15.22 -9.58 -22.27
N LYS A 268 -16.14 -10.37 -21.70
CA LYS A 268 -17.25 -10.98 -22.46
C LYS A 268 -18.39 -10.00 -22.81
N THR A 269 -18.43 -8.79 -22.28
CA THR A 269 -19.56 -7.86 -22.53
C THR A 269 -19.29 -6.80 -23.62
N HIS A 270 -18.06 -6.68 -24.14
CA HIS A 270 -17.70 -5.66 -25.13
C HIS A 270 -17.24 -6.22 -26.48
N GLY A 271 -17.67 -7.43 -26.83
CA GLY A 271 -17.29 -8.06 -28.10
C GLY A 271 -18.39 -8.94 -28.67
N ARG A 272 -19.53 -8.34 -29.00
CA ARG A 272 -20.52 -8.79 -30.00
C ARG A 272 -21.51 -7.65 -30.22
N GLY A 273 -21.22 -6.85 -31.23
CA GLY A 273 -22.05 -5.79 -31.81
C GLY A 273 -21.42 -5.46 -33.15
#